data_AF-A0A7L0VUJ1-F1
#
_entry.id   AF-A0A7L0VUJ1-F1
#
_cell.length_a   1.000
_cell.length_b   1.000
_cell.length_c   1.000
_cell.angle_alpha   90.00
_cell.angle_beta   90.00
_cell.angle_gamma   90.00
#
_symmetry.space_group_name_H-M   'P 1'
#
loop_
_entity.id
_entity.type
_entity.pdbx_description
1 polymer ?
#
loop_
_entity_poly.entity_id
_entity_poly.type
_entity_poly.pdbx_seq_one_letter_code
_entity_poly.pdbx_strand_id
1 'polypeptide(L)'
;EQERNRNLSWLWNNSRALYPSIYLPSRLKGTSKARPYIRHRVAEAFAVQRGILDNGIPVLPYSQISYYDSDEFLSQEDMVNTIGESAAQGAAGIVFWGSGKYSTSKETCLKLKDYVEGPLGHYIVNVTASAELCSQSLCSGQGRCVRRDNQQGYLHLDP
;
A
#
# COMPACT_ATOMS: atom_id res chain seq x y z
N GLU A 1 -21.28 -5.45 1.63
CA GLU A 1 -19.89 -5.91 1.83
C GLU A 1 -19.37 -5.84 3.26
N GLN A 2 -19.28 -4.67 3.92
CA GLN A 2 -18.71 -4.60 5.29
C GLN A 2 -19.40 -5.53 6.31
N GLU A 3 -20.73 -5.67 6.23
CA GLU A 3 -21.47 -6.62 7.05
C GLU A 3 -21.10 -8.08 6.77
N ARG A 4 -20.87 -8.43 5.50
CA ARG A 4 -20.40 -9.77 5.13
C ARG A 4 -19.01 -10.04 5.68
N ASN A 5 -18.12 -9.03 5.67
CA ASN A 5 -16.80 -9.13 6.27
C ASN A 5 -16.87 -9.29 7.79
N ARG A 6 -17.83 -8.65 8.48
CA ARG A 6 -18.05 -8.86 9.92
C ARG A 6 -18.43 -10.30 10.26
N ASN A 7 -19.18 -10.97 9.38
CA ASN A 7 -19.54 -12.39 9.54
C ASN A 7 -18.36 -13.35 9.32
N LEU A 8 -17.19 -12.85 8.91
CA LEU A 8 -15.95 -13.62 8.78
C LEU A 8 -15.04 -13.46 10.02
N SER A 9 -15.59 -13.12 11.18
CA SER A 9 -14.82 -12.97 12.43
C SER A 9 -13.92 -14.17 12.75
N TRP A 10 -14.37 -15.38 12.45
CA TRP A 10 -13.59 -16.61 12.59
C TRP A 10 -12.29 -16.58 11.76
N LEU A 11 -12.30 -16.00 10.56
CA LEU A 11 -11.14 -15.90 9.69
C LEU A 11 -10.14 -14.88 10.26
N TRP A 12 -10.64 -13.72 10.71
CA TRP A 12 -9.80 -12.66 11.28
C TRP A 12 -9.16 -13.10 12.59
N ASN A 13 -9.90 -13.82 13.44
CA ASN A 13 -9.41 -14.32 14.73
C ASN A 13 -8.31 -15.38 14.59
N ASN A 14 -8.32 -16.13 13.47
CA ASN A 14 -7.29 -17.13 13.17
C ASN A 14 -6.15 -16.58 12.30
N SER A 15 -6.22 -15.30 11.89
CA SER A 15 -5.20 -14.68 11.04
C SER A 15 -4.04 -14.11 11.88
N ARG A 16 -2.83 -14.11 11.30
CA ARG A 16 -1.63 -13.47 11.88
C ARG A 16 -1.16 -12.24 11.10
N ALA A 17 -1.71 -12.03 9.92
CA ALA A 17 -1.54 -10.84 9.10
C ALA A 17 -2.71 -10.80 8.08
N LEU A 18 -2.99 -9.62 7.54
CA LEU A 18 -4.00 -9.42 6.49
C LEU A 18 -3.34 -8.91 5.21
N TYR A 19 -3.76 -9.47 4.08
CA TYR A 19 -3.15 -9.24 2.77
C TYR A 19 -4.18 -8.73 1.75
N PRO A 20 -4.78 -7.53 1.94
CA PRO A 20 -5.73 -7.01 0.98
C PRO A 20 -5.01 -6.75 -0.37
N SER A 21 -5.53 -7.29 -1.46
CA SER A 21 -5.07 -6.89 -2.79
C SER A 21 -5.50 -5.44 -3.04
N ILE A 22 -4.60 -4.60 -3.51
CA ILE A 22 -4.84 -3.20 -3.88
C ILE A 22 -4.39 -2.91 -5.32
N TYR A 23 -4.42 -3.93 -6.19
CA TYR A 23 -4.05 -3.76 -7.59
C TYR A 23 -4.91 -2.68 -8.25
N LEU A 24 -4.26 -1.66 -8.81
CA LEU A 24 -4.95 -0.50 -9.38
C LEU A 24 -5.32 -0.79 -10.85
N PRO A 25 -6.61 -0.83 -11.23
CA PRO A 25 -7.01 -1.01 -12.62
C PRO A 25 -6.59 0.16 -13.50
N SER A 26 -6.18 -0.10 -14.74
CA SER A 26 -5.74 0.94 -15.69
C SER A 26 -6.82 1.98 -15.96
N ARG A 27 -8.11 1.61 -15.95
CA ARG A 27 -9.23 2.55 -16.06
C ARG A 27 -9.32 3.60 -14.95
N LEU A 28 -8.60 3.43 -13.84
CA LEU A 28 -8.54 4.39 -12.73
C LEU A 28 -7.30 5.29 -12.79
N LYS A 29 -6.34 5.00 -13.68
CA LYS A 29 -5.12 5.77 -13.87
C LYS A 29 -5.40 7.26 -14.04
N GLY A 30 -4.73 8.10 -13.24
CA GLY A 30 -4.86 9.56 -13.30
C GLY A 30 -6.27 10.09 -13.00
N THR A 31 -7.17 9.25 -12.47
CA THR A 31 -8.51 9.68 -12.08
C THR A 31 -8.56 9.97 -10.58
N SER A 32 -9.46 10.87 -10.17
CA SER A 32 -9.75 11.13 -8.76
C SER A 32 -10.29 9.91 -7.98
N LYS A 33 -10.58 8.80 -8.68
CA LYS A 33 -11.07 7.54 -8.11
C LYS A 33 -9.95 6.57 -7.69
N ALA A 34 -8.71 6.77 -8.14
CA ALA A 34 -7.59 5.90 -7.76
C ALA A 34 -7.35 5.89 -6.23
N ARG A 35 -7.20 7.09 -5.63
CA ARG A 35 -7.01 7.25 -4.19
C ARG A 35 -8.12 6.61 -3.34
N PRO A 36 -9.42 6.94 -3.51
CA PRO A 36 -10.46 6.33 -2.68
C PRO A 36 -10.58 4.82 -2.90
N TYR A 37 -10.32 4.32 -4.11
CA TYR A 37 -10.30 2.88 -4.39
C TYR A 37 -9.29 2.15 -3.50
N ILE A 38 -8.05 2.64 -3.42
CA ILE A 38 -7.02 2.04 -2.54
C ILE A 38 -7.36 2.28 -1.08
N ARG A 39 -7.67 3.54 -0.73
CA ARG A 39 -7.91 3.97 0.65
C ARG A 39 -8.91 3.07 1.36
N HIS A 40 -10.05 2.81 0.75
CA HIS A 40 -11.10 2.01 1.37
C HIS A 40 -10.73 0.53 1.52
N ARG A 41 -9.92 -0.03 0.61
CA ARG A 41 -9.48 -1.44 0.71
C ARG A 41 -8.49 -1.65 1.84
N VAL A 42 -7.54 -0.72 2.01
CA VAL A 42 -6.62 -0.74 3.15
C VAL A 42 -7.37 -0.48 4.46
N ALA A 43 -8.27 0.51 4.48
CA ALA A 43 -9.03 0.87 5.67
C ALA A 43 -9.92 -0.27 6.16
N GLU A 44 -10.52 -1.03 5.24
CA GLU A 44 -11.32 -2.20 5.58
C GLU A 44 -10.49 -3.29 6.26
N ALA A 45 -9.25 -3.53 5.84
CA ALA A 45 -8.38 -4.50 6.50
C ALA A 45 -8.06 -4.12 7.96
N PHE A 46 -7.98 -2.82 8.27
CA PHE A 46 -7.91 -2.36 9.66
C PHE A 46 -9.26 -2.38 10.37
N ALA A 47 -10.38 -2.20 9.65
CA ALA A 47 -11.71 -2.20 10.23
C ALA A 47 -12.14 -3.61 10.69
N VAL A 48 -11.87 -4.66 9.90
CA VAL A 48 -12.34 -6.01 10.19
C VAL A 48 -11.72 -6.64 11.44
N GLN A 49 -10.55 -6.16 11.87
CA GLN A 49 -9.88 -6.65 13.09
C GLN A 49 -10.24 -5.83 14.35
N ARG A 50 -10.80 -4.62 14.19
CA ARG A 50 -11.18 -3.77 15.32
C ARG A 50 -12.30 -4.42 16.13
N GLY A 51 -12.10 -4.55 17.44
CA GLY A 51 -13.07 -5.18 18.35
C GLY A 51 -13.14 -6.71 18.23
N ILE A 52 -12.29 -7.33 17.41
CA ILE A 52 -12.14 -8.78 17.32
C ILE A 52 -10.81 -9.22 17.94
N LEU A 53 -9.73 -8.48 17.67
CA LEU A 53 -8.40 -8.77 18.17
C LEU A 53 -8.00 -7.74 19.24
N ASP A 54 -7.49 -8.21 20.38
CA ASP A 54 -6.99 -7.34 21.46
C ASP A 54 -5.79 -6.50 21.00
N ASN A 55 -4.90 -7.13 20.22
CA ASN A 55 -3.79 -6.49 19.53
C ASN A 55 -3.97 -6.68 18.04
N GLY A 56 -4.04 -5.58 17.29
CA GLY A 56 -4.17 -5.64 15.84
C GLY A 56 -3.03 -6.42 15.19
N ILE A 57 -3.34 -7.14 14.12
CA ILE A 57 -2.36 -7.88 13.30
C ILE A 57 -1.84 -7.01 12.15
N PRO A 58 -0.60 -7.26 11.68
CA PRO A 58 -0.02 -6.57 10.53
C PRO A 58 -0.92 -6.60 9.29
N VAL A 59 -1.11 -5.45 8.65
CA VAL A 59 -1.70 -5.33 7.32
C VAL A 59 -0.58 -5.12 6.32
N LEU A 60 -0.46 -6.02 5.34
CA LEU A 60 0.53 -5.96 4.25
C LEU A 60 -0.21 -6.03 2.90
N PRO A 61 -0.65 -4.89 2.35
CA PRO A 61 -1.37 -4.89 1.09
C PRO A 61 -0.53 -5.48 -0.05
N TYR A 62 -1.18 -6.26 -0.92
CA TYR A 62 -0.58 -6.74 -2.16
C TYR A 62 -0.77 -5.70 -3.26
N SER A 63 0.34 -5.17 -3.79
CA SER A 63 0.34 -4.20 -4.88
C SER A 63 1.09 -4.74 -6.10
N GLN A 64 0.72 -4.25 -7.28
CA GLN A 64 1.51 -4.42 -8.49
C GLN A 64 2.32 -3.14 -8.73
N ILE A 65 3.42 -3.28 -9.46
CA ILE A 65 4.23 -2.14 -9.93
C ILE A 65 3.69 -1.59 -11.26
N SER A 66 2.78 -2.30 -11.90
CA SER A 66 1.99 -1.89 -13.07
C SER A 66 0.51 -1.82 -12.74
N TYR A 67 -0.27 -1.19 -13.61
CA TYR A 67 -1.72 -1.27 -13.52
C TYR A 67 -2.18 -2.72 -13.77
N TYR A 68 -3.22 -3.17 -13.05
CA TYR A 68 -3.64 -4.58 -12.95
C TYR A 68 -3.82 -5.32 -14.30
N ASP A 69 -4.38 -4.62 -15.28
CA ASP A 69 -4.76 -5.11 -16.60
C ASP A 69 -3.89 -4.50 -17.72
N SER A 70 -2.70 -4.00 -17.37
CA SER A 70 -1.77 -3.36 -18.30
C SER A 70 -0.31 -3.69 -17.97
N ASP A 71 0.56 -3.60 -18.98
CA ASP A 71 2.02 -3.70 -18.79
C ASP A 71 2.66 -2.33 -18.44
N GLU A 72 1.84 -1.28 -18.33
CA GLU A 72 2.30 0.05 -17.96
C GLU A 72 2.56 0.18 -16.46
N PHE A 73 3.76 0.63 -16.09
CA PHE A 73 4.14 0.91 -14.71
C PHE A 73 3.33 2.07 -14.11
N LEU A 74 3.14 2.04 -12.79
CA LEU A 74 2.42 3.10 -12.07
C LEU A 74 3.12 4.46 -12.25
N SER A 75 2.32 5.50 -12.45
CA SER A 75 2.81 6.87 -12.39
C SER A 75 3.25 7.23 -10.95
N GLN A 76 4.03 8.30 -10.80
CA GLN A 76 4.39 8.81 -9.46
C GLN A 76 3.15 9.15 -8.61
N GLU A 77 2.12 9.75 -9.23
CA GLU A 77 0.85 10.02 -8.56
C GLU A 77 0.18 8.74 -8.07
N ASP A 78 0.16 7.69 -8.89
CA ASP A 78 -0.47 6.43 -8.51
C ASP A 78 0.38 5.60 -7.54
N MET A 79 1.71 5.79 -7.51
CA MET A 79 2.55 5.29 -6.40
C MET A 79 2.19 5.96 -5.07
N VAL A 80 1.89 7.27 -5.07
CA VAL A 80 1.37 7.97 -3.89
C VAL A 80 0.01 7.41 -3.47
N ASN A 81 -0.90 7.24 -4.44
CA ASN A 81 -2.25 6.73 -4.18
C ASN A 81 -2.28 5.26 -3.74
N THR A 82 -1.22 4.49 -4.00
CA THR A 82 -1.10 3.07 -3.63
C THR A 82 -0.21 2.85 -2.41
N ILE A 83 1.11 2.99 -2.59
CA ILE A 83 2.15 2.76 -1.59
C ILE A 83 2.06 3.83 -0.49
N GLY A 84 1.99 5.11 -0.88
CA GLY A 84 1.89 6.22 0.08
C GLY A 84 0.63 6.14 0.92
N GLU A 85 -0.49 5.85 0.30
CA GLU A 85 -1.77 5.69 0.98
C GLU A 85 -1.77 4.52 1.96
N SER A 86 -1.08 3.42 1.64
CA SER A 86 -0.91 2.29 2.55
C SER A 86 -0.06 2.66 3.78
N ALA A 87 1.08 3.32 3.56
CA ALA A 87 1.95 3.80 4.63
C ALA A 87 1.24 4.80 5.55
N ALA A 88 0.49 5.76 4.98
CA ALA A 88 -0.26 6.76 5.73
C ALA A 88 -1.37 6.18 6.61
N GLN A 89 -1.86 4.97 6.31
CA GLN A 89 -2.82 4.24 7.14
C GLN A 89 -2.16 3.33 8.19
N GLY A 90 -0.83 3.28 8.26
CA GLY A 90 -0.09 2.47 9.23
C GLY A 90 0.06 1.01 8.81
N ALA A 91 0.01 0.70 7.50
CA ALA A 91 0.38 -0.62 7.00
C ALA A 91 1.76 -1.03 7.52
N ALA A 92 1.93 -2.32 7.83
CA ALA A 92 3.20 -2.84 8.33
C ALA A 92 4.25 -2.97 7.22
N GLY A 93 3.81 -2.95 5.96
CA GLY A 93 4.64 -3.01 4.77
C GLY A 93 3.75 -3.14 3.54
N ILE A 94 4.38 -3.38 2.39
CA ILE A 94 3.69 -3.66 1.13
C ILE A 94 4.35 -4.86 0.46
N VAL A 95 3.55 -5.73 -0.16
CA VAL A 95 4.06 -6.85 -0.96
C VAL A 95 3.90 -6.49 -2.42
N PHE A 96 5.02 -6.29 -3.12
CA PHE A 96 5.02 -6.17 -4.57
C PHE A 96 4.92 -7.54 -5.20
N TRP A 97 3.80 -7.79 -5.87
CA TRP A 97 3.62 -8.97 -6.68
C TRP A 97 3.84 -8.62 -8.15
N GLY A 98 4.58 -9.48 -8.84
CA GLY A 98 4.79 -9.37 -10.27
C GLY A 98 4.45 -10.66 -10.98
N SER A 99 3.78 -10.53 -12.12
CA SER A 99 3.57 -11.66 -13.01
C SER A 99 4.85 -11.96 -13.79
N GLY A 100 4.97 -13.18 -14.32
CA GLY A 100 6.07 -13.55 -15.23
C GLY A 100 6.16 -12.68 -16.49
N LYS A 101 5.16 -11.83 -16.77
CA LYS A 101 5.17 -10.89 -17.90
C LYS A 101 6.32 -9.89 -17.83
N TYR A 102 6.76 -9.51 -16.63
CA TYR A 102 7.86 -8.54 -16.45
C TYR A 102 9.23 -9.08 -16.86
N SER A 103 9.35 -10.38 -17.10
CA SER A 103 10.61 -11.05 -17.43
C SER A 103 10.54 -11.88 -18.72
N THR A 104 9.63 -11.54 -19.63
CA THR A 104 9.41 -12.27 -20.89
C THR A 104 10.47 -12.02 -21.94
N SER A 105 11.15 -10.88 -21.90
CA SER A 105 12.20 -10.51 -22.86
C SER A 105 13.28 -9.67 -22.19
N LYS A 106 14.45 -9.57 -22.86
CA LYS A 106 15.52 -8.66 -22.42
C LYS A 106 15.03 -7.22 -22.31
N GLU A 107 14.17 -6.79 -23.22
CA GLU A 107 13.62 -5.43 -23.24
C GLU A 107 12.71 -5.17 -22.03
N THR A 108 11.81 -6.09 -21.68
CA THR A 108 10.93 -5.93 -20.52
C THR A 108 11.72 -5.96 -19.20
N CYS A 109 12.74 -6.82 -19.10
CA CYS A 109 13.67 -6.81 -17.97
C CYS A 109 14.43 -5.49 -17.82
N LEU A 110 14.91 -4.90 -18.92
CA LEU A 110 15.63 -3.61 -18.87
C LEU A 110 14.69 -2.47 -18.47
N LYS A 111 13.47 -2.43 -19.02
CA LYS A 111 12.44 -1.47 -18.59
C LYS A 111 12.11 -1.60 -17.10
N LEU A 112 12.00 -2.83 -16.60
CA LEU A 112 11.80 -3.08 -15.17
C LEU A 112 12.98 -2.59 -14.34
N LYS A 113 14.22 -2.88 -14.75
CA LYS A 113 15.44 -2.40 -14.09
C LYS A 113 15.43 -0.89 -13.99
N ASP A 114 15.20 -0.18 -15.10
CA ASP A 114 15.17 1.29 -15.14
C ASP A 114 14.06 1.86 -14.23
N TYR A 115 12.91 1.21 -14.17
CA TYR A 115 11.81 1.63 -13.29
C TYR A 115 12.13 1.43 -11.80
N VAL A 116 12.76 0.30 -11.44
CA VAL A 116 13.18 -0.02 -10.06
C VAL A 116 14.34 0.88 -9.63
N GLU A 117 15.34 1.09 -10.47
CA GLU A 117 16.50 1.94 -10.16
C GLU A 117 16.15 3.44 -10.21
N GLY A 118 15.07 3.81 -10.88
CA GLY A 118 14.59 5.19 -10.98
C GLY A 118 13.32 5.44 -10.15
N PRO A 119 12.15 5.69 -10.79
CA PRO A 119 10.97 6.22 -10.11
C PRO A 119 10.51 5.40 -8.89
N LEU A 120 10.43 4.07 -9.03
CA LEU A 120 9.96 3.22 -7.94
C LEU A 120 10.96 3.20 -6.79
N GLY A 121 12.25 2.96 -7.07
CA GLY A 121 13.28 2.91 -6.05
C GLY A 121 13.38 4.21 -5.25
N HIS A 122 13.41 5.36 -5.94
CA HIS A 122 13.43 6.67 -5.29
C HIS A 122 12.20 6.87 -4.38
N TYR A 123 11.02 6.49 -4.86
CA TYR A 123 9.80 6.63 -4.07
C TYR A 123 9.77 5.69 -2.85
N ILE A 124 10.26 4.46 -2.97
CA ILE A 124 10.39 3.51 -1.86
C ILE A 124 11.34 4.04 -0.78
N VAL A 125 12.51 4.54 -1.16
CA VAL A 125 13.44 5.15 -0.20
C VAL A 125 12.78 6.32 0.52
N ASN A 126 12.10 7.20 -0.22
CA ASN A 126 11.41 8.37 0.34
C ASN A 126 10.35 7.96 1.39
N VAL A 127 9.40 7.10 1.02
CA VAL A 127 8.30 6.72 1.93
C VAL A 127 8.79 5.91 3.13
N THR A 128 9.76 5.01 2.93
CA THR A 128 10.31 4.19 4.02
C THR A 128 11.10 5.04 5.01
N ALA A 129 11.99 5.91 4.53
CA ALA A 129 12.77 6.79 5.40
C ALA A 129 11.85 7.78 6.15
N SER A 130 10.84 8.35 5.47
CA SER A 130 9.88 9.24 6.13
C SER A 130 9.05 8.53 7.20
N ALA A 131 8.60 7.29 6.93
CA ALA A 131 7.87 6.50 7.92
C ALA A 131 8.72 6.16 9.15
N GLU A 132 10.00 5.85 8.95
CA GLU A 132 10.95 5.59 10.05
C GLU A 132 11.22 6.87 10.86
N LEU A 133 11.52 7.99 10.21
CA LEU A 133 11.70 9.28 10.87
C LEU A 133 10.48 9.70 11.68
N CYS A 134 9.28 9.48 11.13
CA CYS A 134 8.03 9.77 11.81
C CYS A 134 7.86 8.87 13.06
N SER A 135 8.16 7.57 12.94
CA SER A 135 8.15 6.64 14.08
C SER A 135 9.09 7.08 15.19
N GLN A 136 10.33 7.44 14.84
CA GLN A 136 11.34 7.89 15.80
C GLN A 136 10.92 9.20 16.48
N SER A 137 10.46 10.17 15.69
CA SER A 137 10.19 11.54 16.17
C SER A 137 8.86 11.68 16.90
N LEU A 138 7.80 10.99 16.46
CA LEU A 138 6.44 11.16 16.98
C LEU A 138 5.94 9.95 17.78
N CYS A 139 6.62 8.80 17.69
CA CYS A 139 6.22 7.58 18.37
C CYS A 139 7.35 6.98 19.22
N SER A 140 8.45 7.73 19.47
CA SER A 140 9.62 7.28 20.24
C SER A 140 10.23 5.97 19.73
N GLY A 141 10.07 5.67 18.43
CA GLY A 141 10.50 4.41 17.80
C GLY A 141 9.67 3.18 18.21
N GLN A 142 8.55 3.35 18.91
CA GLN A 142 7.72 2.27 19.47
C GLN A 142 6.32 2.18 18.82
N GLY A 143 6.13 2.83 17.67
CA GLY A 143 4.84 2.87 16.99
C GLY A 143 4.94 3.30 15.53
N ARG A 144 3.83 3.17 14.80
CA ARG A 144 3.71 3.67 13.43
C ARG A 144 2.90 4.96 13.42
N CYS A 145 3.35 5.94 12.65
CA CYS A 145 2.54 7.11 12.37
C CYS A 145 1.32 6.71 11.53
N VAL A 146 0.15 7.16 11.95
CA VAL A 146 -1.12 6.97 11.24
C VAL A 146 -1.75 8.33 11.02
N ARG A 147 -2.22 8.56 9.79
CA ARG A 147 -2.94 9.78 9.44
C ARG A 147 -4.18 9.93 10.32
N ARG A 148 -4.31 11.12 10.94
CA ARG A 148 -5.52 11.49 11.69
C ARG A 148 -6.72 11.62 10.75
N ASP A 149 -7.90 11.34 11.29
CA ASP A 149 -9.15 11.49 10.55
C ASP A 149 -9.29 12.92 9.97
N ASN A 150 -9.89 13.00 8.78
CA ASN A 150 -10.11 14.24 8.02
C ASN A 150 -8.86 15.01 7.58
N GLN A 151 -7.65 14.44 7.72
CA GLN A 151 -6.41 15.01 7.19
C GLN A 151 -6.05 14.41 5.83
N GLN A 152 -5.26 15.15 5.04
CA GLN A 152 -4.66 14.68 3.79
C GLN A 152 -3.14 14.62 3.91
N GLY A 153 -2.64 13.81 4.85
CA GLY A 153 -1.20 13.59 5.05
C GLY A 153 -0.68 12.34 4.34
N TYR A 154 0.58 12.41 3.90
CA TYR A 154 1.40 11.26 3.51
C TYR A 154 2.72 11.33 4.26
N LEU A 155 3.44 10.21 4.29
CA LEU A 155 4.78 10.12 4.87
C LEU A 155 5.78 10.23 3.72
N HIS A 156 6.20 11.45 3.42
CA HIS A 156 7.25 11.74 2.44
C HIS A 156 8.37 12.57 3.07
N LEU A 157 9.57 12.47 2.54
CA LEU A 157 10.66 13.38 2.87
C LEU A 157 10.41 14.75 2.21
N ASP A 158 10.82 15.81 2.88
CA ASP A 158 10.89 17.15 2.26
C ASP A 158 11.98 17.12 1.17
N PRO A 159 11.70 17.59 -0.06
CA PRO A 159 12.65 17.57 -1.18
C PRO A 159 13.98 18.30 -0.94
#